data_AF-A0A819WYZ1-F1
#
_entry.id   AF-A0A819WYZ1-F1
#
_cell.length_a   1.000
_cell.length_b   1.000
_cell.length_c   1.000
_cell.angle_alpha   90.00
_cell.angle_beta   90.00
_cell.angle_gamma   90.00
#
_symmetry.space_group_name_H-M   'P 1'
#
loop_
_entity.id
_entity.type
_entity.pdbx_description
1 polymer ?
#
loop_
_entity_poly.entity_id
_entity_poly.type
_entity_poly.pdbx_seq_one_letter_code
_entity_poly.pdbx_strand_id
1 'polypeptide(L)'
;HPYYDEVRHRNDIALLKLDRALDLSSNDLAKICLPSAVATSEEYPIAGTSLLTAGWGTLYSNGPASPTLRQVTIQAVGAQTTYCQNIIKDPTVQLCAGIMPGGGKDSCQGDSGGPLMMFNSNKTWELVGVVSYGNYCALANYPGVYTRLTSYLEWINTTIPYTPTSPTTLTTTLPTTPPTQTTATKQTTTTVFDNSSSSIGINTSLFLSIILFLFKY
;
A
#
# COMPACT_ATOMS: atom_id res chain seq x y z
N HIS A 1 13.03 11.71 -3.75
CA HIS A 1 12.30 12.85 -4.36
C HIS A 1 13.33 13.93 -4.71
N PRO A 2 13.18 14.72 -5.79
CA PRO A 2 14.18 15.74 -6.16
C PRO A 2 14.47 16.77 -5.06
N TYR A 3 13.49 17.05 -4.20
CA TYR A 3 13.61 17.98 -3.08
C TYR A 3 13.74 17.29 -1.71
N TYR A 4 14.33 16.08 -1.64
CA TYR A 4 14.59 15.41 -0.35
C TYR A 4 15.42 16.31 0.59
N ASP A 5 14.95 16.47 1.82
CA ASP A 5 15.62 17.24 2.88
C ASP A 5 15.86 16.30 4.07
N GLU A 6 17.11 15.87 4.23
CA GLU A 6 17.54 14.96 5.29
C GLU A 6 17.34 15.56 6.70
N VAL A 7 17.56 16.87 6.86
CA VAL A 7 17.46 17.54 8.18
C VAL A 7 16.02 17.55 8.67
N ARG A 8 15.07 17.80 7.77
CA ARG A 8 13.64 17.83 8.10
C ARG A 8 12.91 16.52 7.84
N HIS A 9 13.59 15.52 7.27
CA HIS A 9 12.98 14.31 6.71
C HIS A 9 11.77 14.64 5.81
N ARG A 10 11.87 15.72 5.02
CA ARG A 10 10.84 16.09 4.06
C ARG A 10 11.11 15.40 2.74
N ASN A 11 10.05 15.07 2.02
CA ASN A 11 10.13 14.41 0.73
C ASN A 11 10.90 13.08 0.76
N ASP A 12 10.78 12.37 1.89
CA ASP A 12 11.36 11.05 2.11
C ASP A 12 10.55 9.96 1.39
N ILE A 13 10.66 9.97 0.07
CA ILE A 13 9.99 9.05 -0.85
C ILE A 13 10.84 8.88 -2.09
N ALA A 14 10.86 7.66 -2.65
CA ALA A 14 11.51 7.35 -3.92
C ALA A 14 10.58 6.51 -4.80
N LEU A 15 10.79 6.61 -6.11
CA LEU A 15 10.18 5.72 -7.09
C LEU A 15 11.28 4.87 -7.73
N LEU A 16 11.01 3.58 -7.85
CA LEU A 16 11.91 2.62 -8.49
C LEU A 16 11.24 2.08 -9.74
N LYS A 17 11.96 2.20 -10.86
CA LYS A 17 11.55 1.59 -12.11
C LYS A 17 12.24 0.23 -12.22
N LEU A 18 11.45 -0.83 -12.33
CA LEU A 18 11.96 -2.16 -12.64
C LEU A 18 12.60 -2.18 -14.04
N ASP A 19 13.64 -3.00 -14.18
CA ASP A 19 14.31 -3.27 -15.47
C ASP A 19 13.39 -3.97 -16.46
N ARG A 20 12.42 -4.76 -15.95
CA ARG A 20 11.38 -5.45 -16.71
C ARG A 20 10.02 -5.38 -16.02
N ALA A 21 8.96 -5.53 -16.81
CA ALA A 21 7.62 -5.64 -16.27
C ALA A 21 7.49 -6.90 -15.41
N LEU A 22 6.76 -6.78 -14.30
CA LEU A 22 6.44 -7.90 -13.42
C LEU A 22 5.25 -8.68 -13.99
N ASP A 23 5.34 -10.01 -13.99
CA ASP A 23 4.20 -10.86 -14.31
C ASP A 23 3.29 -10.96 -13.07
N LEU A 24 2.06 -10.48 -13.22
CA LEU A 24 1.04 -10.47 -12.17
C LEU A 24 0.00 -11.58 -12.36
N SER A 25 0.31 -12.58 -13.18
CA SER A 25 -0.55 -13.75 -13.36
C SER A 25 -0.53 -14.69 -12.16
N SER A 26 0.50 -14.62 -11.31
CA SER A 26 0.56 -15.40 -10.07
C SER A 26 -0.24 -14.73 -8.94
N ASN A 27 -0.73 -15.55 -8.01
CA ASN A 27 -1.38 -15.06 -6.79
C ASN A 27 -0.39 -14.51 -5.76
N ASP A 28 0.90 -14.72 -6.00
CA ASP A 28 1.99 -14.29 -5.12
C ASP A 28 2.43 -12.86 -5.44
N LEU A 29 1.75 -12.10 -6.29
CA LEU A 29 2.15 -10.72 -6.60
C LEU A 29 0.91 -9.86 -6.80
N ALA A 30 0.83 -8.74 -6.09
CA ALA A 30 -0.27 -7.81 -6.21
C ALA A 30 0.22 -6.36 -6.14
N LYS A 31 -0.44 -5.49 -6.90
CA LYS A 31 -0.29 -4.04 -6.75
C LYS A 31 -1.13 -3.57 -5.57
N ILE A 32 -0.62 -2.58 -4.83
CA ILE A 32 -1.43 -1.82 -3.88
C ILE A 32 -2.00 -0.58 -4.56
N CYS A 33 -3.22 -0.17 -4.16
CA CYS A 33 -3.82 1.03 -4.70
C CYS A 33 -3.17 2.29 -4.12
N LEU A 34 -3.08 3.34 -4.93
CA LEU A 34 -2.82 4.68 -4.43
C LEU A 34 -4.14 5.28 -3.93
N PRO A 35 -4.13 6.11 -2.87
CA PRO A 35 -5.31 6.83 -2.41
C PRO A 35 -5.87 7.71 -3.55
N SER A 36 -7.20 7.83 -3.62
CA SER A 36 -7.83 8.73 -4.58
C SER A 36 -7.45 10.20 -4.28
N ALA A 37 -7.46 11.06 -5.29
CA ALA A 37 -7.24 12.50 -5.12
C ALA A 37 -8.29 13.19 -4.22
N VAL A 38 -9.38 12.53 -3.85
CA VAL A 38 -10.37 13.05 -2.87
C VAL A 38 -9.90 12.85 -1.43
N ALA A 39 -8.84 12.05 -1.23
CA ALA A 39 -8.16 11.86 0.05
C ALA A 39 -7.13 12.97 0.36
N THR A 40 -7.14 14.09 -0.35
CA THR A 40 -6.16 15.19 -0.20
C THR A 40 -6.39 16.07 1.04
N SER A 41 -7.28 15.72 1.96
CA SER A 41 -7.31 16.44 3.23
C SER A 41 -6.04 16.11 4.02
N GLU A 42 -5.47 17.13 4.68
CA GLU A 42 -4.35 16.96 5.62
C GLU A 42 -4.69 16.00 6.79
N GLU A 43 -5.98 15.67 6.92
CA GLU A 43 -6.51 14.76 7.91
C GLU A 43 -6.61 13.32 7.45
N TYR A 44 -6.28 12.98 6.19
CA TYR A 44 -6.35 11.59 5.72
C TYR A 44 -5.01 10.85 5.93
N PRO A 45 -4.99 9.65 6.55
CA PRO A 45 -6.13 8.97 7.18
C PRO A 45 -6.56 9.63 8.50
N ILE A 46 -7.87 9.63 8.76
CA ILE A 46 -8.46 10.30 9.95
C ILE A 46 -7.88 9.68 11.22
N ALA A 47 -7.58 10.49 12.23
CA ALA A 47 -7.08 10.02 13.52
C ALA A 47 -7.96 8.88 14.09
N GLY A 48 -7.31 7.84 14.62
CA GLY A 48 -7.97 6.62 15.10
C GLY A 48 -8.24 5.56 14.03
N THR A 49 -8.07 5.88 12.74
CA THR A 49 -8.21 4.90 11.66
C THR A 49 -7.19 3.78 11.83
N SER A 50 -7.64 2.53 11.67
CA SER A 50 -6.80 1.33 11.73
C SER A 50 -5.91 1.22 10.50
N LEU A 51 -4.61 1.06 10.71
CA LEU A 51 -3.58 0.97 9.69
C LEU A 51 -2.76 -0.29 9.89
N LEU A 52 -2.22 -0.83 8.80
CA LEU A 52 -1.35 -2.00 8.79
C LEU A 52 0.03 -1.61 8.26
N THR A 53 1.09 -1.95 8.98
CA THR A 53 2.46 -1.93 8.46
C THR A 53 3.04 -3.34 8.52
N ALA A 54 3.92 -3.66 7.58
CA ALA A 54 4.51 -4.99 7.45
C ALA A 54 5.97 -4.91 7.00
N GLY A 55 6.79 -5.86 7.45
CA GLY A 55 8.21 -5.92 7.11
C GLY A 55 8.99 -6.99 7.90
N TRP A 56 10.32 -6.93 7.78
CA TRP A 56 11.29 -7.87 8.36
C TRP A 56 12.25 -7.19 9.35
N GLY A 57 11.92 -5.99 9.79
CA GLY A 57 12.71 -5.22 10.73
C GLY A 57 12.96 -5.95 12.05
N THR A 58 13.77 -5.30 12.87
CA THR A 58 14.13 -5.82 14.19
C THR A 58 12.90 -6.01 15.08
N LEU A 59 12.92 -7.01 15.95
CA LEU A 59 11.77 -7.33 16.82
C LEU A 59 11.57 -6.32 17.96
N TYR A 60 12.62 -5.56 18.25
CA TYR A 60 12.68 -4.48 19.22
C TYR A 60 13.95 -3.65 18.93
N SER A 61 14.07 -2.48 19.56
CA SER A 61 15.21 -1.57 19.36
C SER A 61 16.55 -2.26 19.59
N ASN A 62 17.44 -2.22 18.58
CA ASN A 62 18.74 -2.89 18.60
C ASN A 62 18.67 -4.42 18.77
N GLY A 63 17.50 -5.02 18.52
CA GLY A 63 17.28 -6.46 18.54
C GLY A 63 17.62 -7.14 17.21
N PRO A 64 17.39 -8.46 17.10
CA PRO A 64 17.56 -9.19 15.84
C PRO A 64 16.44 -8.86 14.85
N ALA A 65 16.78 -8.85 13.55
CA ALA A 65 15.81 -8.81 12.45
C ALA A 65 14.89 -10.03 12.46
N SER A 66 13.65 -9.86 12.00
CA SER A 66 12.72 -10.98 11.89
C SER A 66 13.11 -11.88 10.70
N PRO A 67 13.21 -13.22 10.88
CA PRO A 67 13.50 -14.13 9.77
C PRO A 67 12.30 -14.35 8.84
N THR A 68 11.11 -13.94 9.26
CA THR A 68 9.85 -14.06 8.50
C THR A 68 9.15 -12.71 8.44
N LEU A 69 8.32 -12.52 7.42
CA LEU A 69 7.50 -11.31 7.30
C LEU A 69 6.60 -11.19 8.54
N ARG A 70 6.52 -10.00 9.09
CA ARG A 70 5.61 -9.66 10.18
C ARG A 70 4.74 -8.49 9.78
N GLN A 71 3.58 -8.40 10.41
CA GLN A 71 2.69 -7.25 10.28
C GLN A 71 2.19 -6.82 11.65
N VAL A 72 1.82 -5.56 11.76
CA VAL A 72 1.19 -5.02 12.97
C VAL A 72 0.12 -4.00 12.61
N THR A 73 -0.96 -4.04 13.38
CA THR A 73 -2.04 -3.05 13.30
C THR A 73 -1.77 -1.93 14.30
N ILE A 74 -1.76 -0.70 13.79
CA ILE A 74 -1.59 0.55 14.54
C ILE A 74 -2.70 1.52 14.14
N GLN A 75 -2.73 2.73 14.73
CA GLN A 75 -3.74 3.73 14.41
C GLN A 75 -3.12 5.03 13.88
N ALA A 76 -3.83 5.71 12.99
CA ALA A 76 -3.51 7.08 12.62
C ALA A 76 -3.55 7.99 13.86
N VAL A 77 -2.55 8.83 14.04
CA VAL A 77 -2.46 9.80 15.14
C VAL A 77 -2.57 11.20 14.55
N GLY A 78 -3.53 11.99 15.05
CA GLY A 78 -3.79 13.33 14.55
C GLY A 78 -2.56 14.25 14.69
N ALA A 79 -2.26 15.02 13.65
CA ALA A 79 -1.11 15.92 13.62
C ALA A 79 -1.12 16.98 14.73
N GLN A 80 -2.30 17.35 15.22
CA GLN A 80 -2.50 18.33 16.29
C GLN A 80 -2.38 17.74 17.71
N THR A 81 -2.21 16.43 17.84
CA THR A 81 -1.98 15.81 19.15
C THR A 81 -0.58 16.14 19.65
N THR A 82 -0.43 16.28 20.96
CA THR A 82 0.88 16.52 21.59
C THR A 82 1.89 15.41 21.26
N TYR A 83 1.42 14.16 21.16
CA TYR A 83 2.24 13.02 20.75
C TYR A 83 2.89 13.24 19.37
N CYS A 84 2.11 13.65 18.38
CA CYS A 84 2.60 13.86 17.03
C CYS A 84 3.43 15.15 16.92
N GLN A 85 2.98 16.25 17.54
CA GLN A 85 3.71 17.54 17.54
C GLN A 85 5.13 17.44 18.11
N ASN A 86 5.37 16.50 19.04
CA ASN A 86 6.69 16.28 19.63
C ASN A 86 7.71 15.60 18.70
N ILE A 87 7.28 15.01 17.57
CA ILE A 87 8.14 14.23 16.68
C ILE A 87 8.03 14.62 15.20
N ILE A 88 6.88 15.13 14.77
CA ILE A 88 6.66 15.54 13.39
C ILE A 88 7.39 16.86 13.11
N LYS A 89 8.03 16.96 11.95
CA LYS A 89 8.77 18.15 11.52
C LYS A 89 7.98 18.99 10.49
N ASP A 90 7.12 18.35 9.70
CA ASP A 90 6.23 19.01 8.74
C ASP A 90 4.92 18.21 8.54
N PRO A 91 3.79 18.65 9.12
CA PRO A 91 2.51 17.93 9.05
C PRO A 91 1.89 17.91 7.64
N THR A 92 2.36 18.76 6.72
CA THR A 92 1.83 18.82 5.34
C THR A 92 2.32 17.66 4.48
N VAL A 93 3.45 17.04 4.83
CA VAL A 93 4.07 15.94 4.07
C VAL A 93 4.40 14.72 4.91
N GLN A 94 4.18 14.79 6.22
CA GLN A 94 4.35 13.70 7.17
C GLN A 94 3.01 13.37 7.84
N LEU A 95 2.88 12.15 8.32
CA LEU A 95 1.78 11.70 9.17
C LEU A 95 2.34 10.87 10.32
N CYS A 96 1.59 10.82 11.43
CA CYS A 96 1.94 10.01 12.59
C CYS A 96 1.02 8.78 12.67
N ALA A 97 1.59 7.63 13.05
CA ALA A 97 0.81 6.44 13.38
C ALA A 97 1.45 5.65 14.53
N GLY A 98 0.62 5.03 15.36
CA GLY A 98 1.06 4.27 16.51
C GLY A 98 -0.08 3.97 17.48
N ILE A 99 0.23 3.26 18.56
CA ILE A 99 -0.74 3.00 19.64
C ILE A 99 -0.49 3.99 20.76
N MET A 100 -1.29 5.04 20.87
CA MET A 100 -1.10 6.07 21.90
C MET A 100 -2.02 5.83 23.12
N PRO A 101 -1.56 6.12 24.35
CA PRO A 101 -0.19 6.52 24.73
C PRO A 101 0.79 5.34 24.88
N GLY A 102 0.31 4.09 24.81
CA GLY A 102 1.05 2.92 25.31
C GLY A 102 2.28 2.49 24.49
N GLY A 103 2.36 2.84 23.21
CA GLY A 103 3.40 2.38 22.29
C GLY A 103 3.41 0.85 22.11
N GLY A 104 4.60 0.28 22.02
CA GLY A 104 4.86 -1.17 22.02
C GLY A 104 4.63 -1.90 20.69
N LYS A 105 4.05 -1.24 19.69
CA LYS A 105 3.79 -1.79 18.34
C LYS A 105 4.02 -0.72 17.28
N ASP A 106 4.97 -0.96 16.39
CA ASP A 106 5.31 -0.12 15.23
C ASP A 106 6.23 -0.92 14.27
N SER A 107 6.51 -0.35 13.09
CA SER A 107 7.70 -0.67 12.32
C SER A 107 8.98 -0.41 13.12
N CYS A 108 10.06 -1.11 12.80
CA CYS A 108 11.31 -1.06 13.57
C CYS A 108 12.53 -0.95 12.63
N GLN A 109 13.76 -1.09 13.16
CA GLN A 109 14.95 -0.90 12.32
C GLN A 109 14.97 -1.91 11.17
N GLY A 110 15.14 -1.43 9.95
CA GLY A 110 15.12 -2.26 8.73
C GLY A 110 13.78 -2.28 7.98
N ASP A 111 12.72 -1.71 8.55
CA ASP A 111 11.43 -1.51 7.85
C ASP A 111 11.32 -0.16 7.13
N SER A 112 12.36 0.68 7.18
CA SER A 112 12.41 1.98 6.49
C SER A 112 12.10 1.85 5.00
N GLY A 113 11.24 2.72 4.47
CA GLY A 113 10.71 2.61 3.10
C GLY A 113 9.56 1.61 2.97
N GLY A 114 9.21 0.88 4.03
CA GLY A 114 8.08 -0.03 4.08
C GLY A 114 6.73 0.69 4.02
N PRO A 115 5.62 -0.06 3.86
CA PRO A 115 4.33 0.49 3.56
C PRO A 115 3.53 0.73 4.84
N LEU A 116 2.80 1.84 4.86
CA LEU A 116 1.67 2.02 5.76
C LEU A 116 0.38 1.92 4.96
N MET A 117 -0.40 0.90 5.23
CA MET A 117 -1.54 0.51 4.42
C MET A 117 -2.84 0.72 5.19
N MET A 118 -3.89 1.09 4.47
CA MET A 118 -5.24 1.26 5.00
C MET A 118 -6.22 0.42 4.19
N PHE A 119 -7.14 -0.24 4.89
CA PHE A 119 -8.27 -0.91 4.23
C PHE A 119 -9.46 0.06 4.20
N ASN A 120 -9.79 0.57 3.01
CA ASN A 120 -10.80 1.62 2.86
C ASN A 120 -12.24 1.06 2.88
N SER A 121 -13.23 1.95 2.92
CA SER A 121 -14.66 1.60 2.91
C SER A 121 -15.11 0.86 1.63
N ASN A 122 -14.37 1.03 0.53
CA ASN A 122 -14.57 0.32 -0.73
C ASN A 122 -13.90 -1.08 -0.74
N LYS A 123 -13.51 -1.59 0.44
CA LYS A 123 -12.90 -2.92 0.63
C LYS A 123 -11.61 -3.11 -0.18
N THR A 124 -10.83 -2.05 -0.31
CA THR A 124 -9.57 -2.03 -1.06
C THR A 124 -8.43 -1.59 -0.17
N TRP A 125 -7.26 -2.22 -0.34
CA TRP A 125 -6.02 -1.81 0.32
C TRP A 125 -5.37 -0.65 -0.43
N GLU A 126 -5.10 0.43 0.29
CA GLU A 126 -4.43 1.62 -0.23
C GLU A 126 -3.15 1.88 0.56
N LEU A 127 -2.11 2.34 -0.13
CA LEU A 127 -0.87 2.80 0.48
C LEU A 127 -1.07 4.24 0.95
N VAL A 128 -1.14 4.50 2.26
CA VAL A 128 -1.40 5.85 2.79
C VAL A 128 -0.13 6.54 3.27
N GLY A 129 0.94 5.78 3.52
CA GLY A 129 2.24 6.34 3.83
C GLY A 129 3.40 5.37 3.62
N VAL A 130 4.61 5.91 3.82
CA VAL A 130 5.88 5.18 3.73
C VAL A 130 6.63 5.34 5.05
N VAL A 131 7.12 4.24 5.63
CA VAL A 131 7.88 4.25 6.90
C VAL A 131 9.11 5.15 6.71
N SER A 132 9.25 6.17 7.56
CA SER A 132 10.34 7.14 7.47
C SER A 132 11.23 7.09 8.72
N TYR A 133 10.74 7.57 9.86
CA TYR A 133 11.52 7.62 11.10
C TYR A 133 10.64 7.46 12.36
N GLY A 134 11.27 7.25 13.51
CA GLY A 134 10.58 7.10 14.78
C GLY A 134 11.55 7.04 15.97
N ASN A 135 11.00 7.15 17.18
CA ASN A 135 11.78 7.06 18.41
C ASN A 135 11.71 5.64 18.97
N TYR A 136 12.79 4.88 18.81
CA TYR A 136 12.83 3.46 19.15
C TYR A 136 11.70 2.68 18.45
N CYS A 137 11.59 1.38 18.67
CA CYS A 137 10.54 0.57 18.06
C CYS A 137 9.26 0.67 18.90
N ALA A 138 8.54 1.78 18.71
CA ALA A 138 7.30 2.15 19.40
C ALA A 138 7.47 2.61 20.86
N LEU A 139 8.31 3.61 21.12
CA LEU A 139 8.40 4.22 22.45
C LEU A 139 7.03 4.79 22.88
N ALA A 140 6.64 4.55 24.14
CA ALA A 140 5.40 5.11 24.69
C ALA A 140 5.36 6.63 24.50
N ASN A 141 4.19 7.16 24.15
CA ASN A 141 3.92 8.56 23.79
C ASN A 141 4.58 9.09 22.50
N TYR A 142 5.35 8.28 21.78
CA TYR A 142 5.97 8.68 20.51
C TYR A 142 5.45 7.79 19.38
N PRO A 143 4.61 8.32 18.48
CA PRO A 143 4.21 7.57 17.29
C PRO A 143 5.39 7.47 16.31
N GLY A 144 5.32 6.50 15.40
CA GLY A 144 6.16 6.50 14.21
C GLY A 144 5.73 7.60 13.24
N VAL A 145 6.69 8.13 12.48
CA VAL A 145 6.47 9.14 11.44
C VAL A 145 6.65 8.50 10.06
N TYR A 146 5.68 8.78 9.20
CA TYR A 146 5.58 8.24 7.87
C TYR A 146 5.48 9.39 6.87
N THR A 147 6.03 9.21 5.68
CA THR A 147 5.79 10.11 4.56
C THR A 147 4.34 9.99 4.12
N ARG A 148 3.62 11.10 4.04
CA ARG A 148 2.19 11.14 3.68
C ARG A 148 2.01 11.00 2.18
N LEU A 149 1.46 9.88 1.72
CA LEU A 149 1.42 9.60 0.28
C LEU A 149 0.50 10.54 -0.51
N THR A 150 -0.57 11.03 0.12
CA THR A 150 -1.53 11.95 -0.51
C THR A 150 -0.87 13.25 -0.98
N SER A 151 0.18 13.72 -0.30
CA SER A 151 0.95 14.92 -0.67
C SER A 151 1.83 14.73 -1.91
N TYR A 152 2.05 13.48 -2.35
CA TYR A 152 2.95 13.16 -3.46
C TYR A 152 2.23 12.54 -4.65
N LEU A 153 0.90 12.41 -4.65
CA LEU A 153 0.16 11.78 -5.75
C LEU A 153 0.39 12.48 -7.09
N GLU A 154 0.44 13.82 -7.10
CA GLU A 154 0.75 14.59 -8.31
C GLU A 154 2.18 14.32 -8.79
N TRP A 155 3.16 14.35 -7.88
CA TRP A 155 4.55 14.03 -8.22
C TRP A 155 4.70 12.60 -8.75
N ILE A 156 4.02 11.63 -8.14
CA ILE A 156 4.03 10.23 -8.58
C ILE A 156 3.46 10.13 -10.01
N ASN A 157 2.29 10.72 -10.25
CA ASN A 157 1.62 10.66 -11.56
C ASN A 157 2.40 11.38 -12.67
N THR A 158 3.14 12.44 -12.35
CA THR A 158 3.97 13.17 -13.32
C THR A 158 5.33 12.52 -13.54
N THR A 159 5.85 11.76 -12.56
CA THR A 159 7.13 11.07 -12.66
C THR A 159 7.02 9.73 -13.37
N ILE A 160 5.90 9.01 -13.20
CA ILE A 160 5.66 7.75 -13.92
C ILE A 160 5.15 8.10 -15.32
N PRO A 161 5.96 7.93 -16.39
CA PRO A 161 5.49 8.21 -17.74
C PRO A 161 4.29 7.32 -18.04
N TYR A 162 3.18 7.94 -18.45
CA TYR A 162 2.07 7.21 -19.03
C TYR A 162 2.58 6.59 -20.33
N THR A 163 3.03 5.34 -20.31
CA THR A 163 3.17 4.56 -21.54
C THR A 163 1.76 4.10 -21.88
N PRO A 164 1.05 4.72 -22.85
CA PRO A 164 -0.15 4.08 -23.37
C PRO A 164 0.29 2.67 -23.77
N THR A 165 -0.35 1.65 -23.22
CA THR A 165 -0.24 0.31 -23.77
C THR A 165 -0.64 0.45 -25.22
N SER A 166 0.35 0.46 -26.12
CA SER A 166 0.09 0.48 -27.55
C SER A 166 -0.93 -0.61 -27.79
N PRO A 167 -2.11 -0.33 -28.38
CA PRO A 167 -3.04 -1.38 -28.68
C PRO A 167 -2.26 -2.38 -29.52
N THR A 168 -2.06 -3.58 -28.97
CA THR A 168 -1.61 -4.73 -29.75
C THR A 168 -2.58 -4.77 -30.91
N THR A 169 -2.11 -4.35 -32.08
CA THR A 169 -2.90 -4.37 -33.30
C THR A 169 -3.04 -5.86 -33.57
N LEU A 170 -4.12 -6.45 -33.08
CA LEU A 170 -4.54 -7.76 -33.53
C LEU A 170 -4.89 -7.56 -35.00
N THR A 171 -3.92 -7.77 -35.88
CA THR A 171 -4.15 -8.00 -37.30
C THR A 171 -4.94 -9.29 -37.40
N THR A 172 -6.25 -9.18 -37.18
CA THR A 172 -7.23 -10.20 -37.52
C THR A 172 -7.32 -10.19 -39.04
N THR A 173 -6.45 -10.96 -39.71
CA THR A 173 -6.67 -11.31 -41.11
C THR A 173 -7.92 -12.17 -41.16
N LEU A 174 -9.06 -11.54 -41.49
CA LEU A 174 -10.34 -12.19 -41.69
C LEU A 174 -10.22 -13.18 -42.87
N PRO A 175 -10.46 -14.49 -42.69
CA PRO A 175 -10.64 -15.40 -43.81
C PRO A 175 -11.94 -15.04 -44.53
N THR A 176 -11.84 -14.56 -45.77
CA THR A 176 -12.98 -14.37 -46.67
C THR A 176 -13.48 -15.71 -47.16
N THR A 177 -14.42 -16.31 -46.42
CA THR A 177 -15.32 -17.34 -46.94
C THR A 177 -16.71 -17.18 -46.32
N PRO A 178 -17.80 -17.11 -47.12
CA PRO A 178 -19.16 -16.97 -46.59
C PRO A 178 -19.62 -18.25 -45.88
N PRO A 179 -20.19 -18.20 -44.67
CA PRO A 179 -20.89 -19.33 -44.09
C PRO A 179 -22.33 -19.40 -44.62
N THR A 180 -22.63 -20.54 -45.25
CA THR A 180 -23.96 -21.02 -45.61
C THR A 180 -24.88 -21.06 -44.38
N GLN A 181 -26.11 -20.56 -44.54
CA GLN A 181 -27.15 -20.59 -43.52
C GLN A 181 -27.64 -22.03 -43.27
N THR A 182 -27.61 -22.46 -42.01
CA THR A 182 -28.42 -23.59 -41.55
C THR A 182 -29.07 -23.26 -40.21
N THR A 183 -30.40 -23.28 -40.22
CA THR A 183 -31.34 -23.08 -39.12
C THR A 183 -31.28 -24.20 -38.08
N ALA A 184 -31.22 -23.89 -36.78
CA ALA A 184 -31.72 -24.79 -35.72
C ALA A 184 -31.97 -24.06 -34.38
N THR A 185 -33.27 -23.97 -34.06
CA THR A 185 -33.99 -24.19 -32.79
C THR A 185 -33.42 -23.71 -31.44
N LYS A 186 -34.22 -22.88 -30.78
CA LYS A 186 -34.10 -22.35 -29.41
C LYS A 186 -34.46 -23.44 -28.39
N GLN A 187 -33.58 -23.74 -27.43
CA GLN A 187 -33.92 -24.59 -26.28
C GLN A 187 -33.54 -23.88 -24.97
N THR A 188 -34.58 -23.63 -24.17
CA THR A 188 -34.56 -23.02 -22.84
C THR A 188 -34.06 -24.04 -21.83
N THR A 189 -33.12 -23.67 -20.96
CA THR A 189 -32.81 -24.44 -19.74
C THR A 189 -32.53 -23.50 -18.59
N THR A 190 -33.45 -23.51 -17.64
CA THR A 190 -33.41 -22.85 -16.33
C THR A 190 -32.48 -23.64 -15.42
N THR A 191 -31.53 -22.99 -14.75
CA THR A 191 -30.83 -23.58 -13.60
C THR A 191 -30.89 -22.62 -12.41
N VAL A 192 -31.32 -23.20 -11.29
CA VAL A 192 -31.50 -22.61 -9.96
C VAL A 192 -30.14 -22.66 -9.26
N PHE A 193 -29.70 -21.57 -8.63
CA PHE A 193 -28.55 -21.56 -7.72
C PHE A 193 -29.02 -21.45 -6.28
N ASP A 194 -28.73 -22.52 -5.54
CA ASP A 194 -28.99 -22.66 -4.11
C ASP A 194 -27.89 -21.96 -3.29
N ASN A 195 -28.30 -21.42 -2.15
CA ASN A 195 -27.55 -20.50 -1.33
C ASN A 195 -27.17 -21.24 -0.04
N SER A 196 -25.91 -21.63 0.13
CA SER A 196 -25.44 -22.10 1.44
C SER A 196 -24.04 -21.60 1.77
N SER A 197 -24.00 -21.02 2.97
CA SER A 197 -22.89 -20.47 3.73
C SER A 197 -21.73 -21.43 3.91
N SER A 198 -20.51 -20.93 3.71
CA SER A 198 -19.32 -21.51 4.34
C SER A 198 -18.32 -20.41 4.73
N SER A 199 -17.95 -20.50 6.00
CA SER A 199 -16.97 -19.72 6.75
C SER A 199 -15.63 -19.56 6.04
N ILE A 200 -15.22 -18.32 5.78
CA ILE A 200 -13.90 -18.01 5.26
C ILE A 200 -12.90 -18.01 6.43
N GLY A 201 -12.18 -19.12 6.56
CA GLY A 201 -10.93 -19.17 7.30
C GLY A 201 -9.90 -18.29 6.60
N ILE A 202 -9.32 -17.35 7.33
CA ILE A 202 -8.33 -16.40 6.81
C ILE A 202 -7.01 -17.17 6.63
N ASN A 203 -6.66 -17.43 5.37
CA ASN A 203 -5.45 -18.16 4.99
C ASN A 203 -4.25 -17.18 5.03
N THR A 204 -3.25 -17.50 5.84
CA THR A 204 -2.06 -16.68 6.15
C THR A 204 -1.07 -16.54 4.98
N SER A 205 -1.41 -17.04 3.79
CA SER A 205 -0.58 -17.03 2.58
C SER A 205 -0.68 -15.75 1.74
N LEU A 206 -1.60 -14.82 2.06
CA LEU A 206 -1.93 -13.69 1.19
C LEU A 206 -1.04 -12.44 1.35
N PHE A 207 -0.15 -12.40 2.35
CA PHE A 207 0.59 -11.19 2.72
C PHE A 207 2.05 -11.15 2.26
N LEU A 208 2.58 -12.22 1.64
CA LEU A 208 4.04 -12.37 1.47
C LEU A 208 4.69 -11.52 0.37
N SER A 209 3.96 -10.65 -0.32
CA SER A 209 4.42 -10.20 -1.65
C SER A 209 4.25 -8.73 -1.99
N ILE A 210 4.04 -7.90 -0.99
CA ILE A 210 4.17 -6.46 -1.16
C ILE A 210 5.44 -6.08 -0.40
N ILE A 211 6.44 -5.60 -1.13
CA ILE A 211 7.43 -4.56 -0.77
C ILE A 211 8.67 -4.79 -1.64
N LEU A 212 8.84 -3.94 -2.64
CA LEU A 212 10.10 -3.77 -3.32
C LEU A 212 11.10 -3.21 -2.29
N PHE A 213 12.16 -3.99 -2.04
CA PHE A 213 13.32 -3.64 -1.23
C PHE A 213 13.88 -2.26 -1.57
N LEU A 214 14.19 -1.45 -0.54
CA LEU A 214 15.39 -0.62 -0.59
C LEU A 214 16.19 -0.72 0.69
N PHE A 215 17.44 -1.14 0.49
CA PHE A 215 18.50 -1.21 1.47
C PHE A 215 18.85 0.19 1.98
N LYS A 216 18.96 0.27 3.31
CA LYS A 216 20.11 0.78 4.06
C LYS A 216 21.25 1.33 3.17
N TYR A 217 21.44 2.64 3.18
CA TYR A 217 22.77 3.25 3.09
C TYR A 217 23.23 3.58 4.51
#